data_AF-A0A350I6J6-F1
#
_entry.id   AF-A0A350I6J6-F1
#
_cell.length_a   1.000
_cell.length_b   1.000
_cell.length_c   1.000
_cell.angle_alpha   90.00
_cell.angle_beta   90.00
_cell.angle_gamma   90.00
#
_symmetry.space_group_name_H-M   'P 1'
#
loop_
_entity.id
_entity.type
_entity.pdbx_description
1 polymer ?
#
loop_
_entity_poly.entity_id
_entity_poly.type
_entity_poly.pdbx_seq_one_letter_code
_entity_poly.pdbx_strand_id
1 'polypeptide(L)'
;MIKRLLGIAPKLELDGSYSPSKIALKLATSDTTDYENIVYDKYKGKNSKILVIFTEQKNMKMKNGKLFSTGNHPVEALLPMLHLNNAGFDFEIATPTGKPVVFEMWAFPKKDEHVNALYNELKPSFLKPKKLEDFITNSFSESSSYAAVFVPGGHGAMLG
;
A
#
# COMPACT_ATOMS: atom_id res chain seq x y z
N MET A 1 32.01 -0.80 -10.21
CA MET A 1 32.42 -0.56 -8.81
C MET A 1 32.02 0.82 -8.29
N ILE A 2 32.41 1.91 -8.95
CA ILE A 2 32.20 3.29 -8.48
C ILE A 2 30.71 3.61 -8.15
N LYS A 3 29.76 3.25 -9.03
CA LYS A 3 28.32 3.52 -8.78
C LYS A 3 27.76 2.83 -7.53
N ARG A 4 28.28 1.65 -7.14
CA ARG A 4 27.89 0.97 -5.89
C ARG A 4 28.52 1.67 -4.68
N LEU A 5 29.79 2.06 -4.79
CA LEU A 5 30.50 2.80 -3.74
C LEU A 5 29.81 4.14 -3.44
N LEU A 6 29.35 4.84 -4.49
CA LEU A 6 28.61 6.10 -4.37
C LEU A 6 27.13 5.91 -3.98
N GLY A 7 26.62 4.68 -3.84
CA GLY A 7 25.22 4.43 -3.47
C GLY A 7 24.18 4.79 -4.56
N ILE A 8 24.61 4.99 -5.80
CA ILE A 8 23.76 5.35 -6.96
C ILE A 8 23.15 4.09 -7.59
N ALA A 9 23.84 2.96 -7.51
CA ALA A 9 23.34 1.71 -8.08
C ALA A 9 22.11 1.19 -7.30
N PRO A 10 21.07 0.72 -8.00
CA PRO A 10 19.98 -0.05 -7.38
C PRO A 10 20.51 -1.26 -6.62
N LYS A 11 19.81 -1.67 -5.57
CA LYS A 11 20.20 -2.83 -4.75
C LYS A 11 19.58 -4.10 -5.34
N LEU A 12 20.41 -5.08 -5.66
CA LEU A 12 19.96 -6.42 -6.05
C LEU A 12 19.39 -7.14 -4.82
N GLU A 13 18.18 -7.65 -4.94
CA GLU A 13 17.49 -8.48 -3.95
C GLU A 13 17.73 -9.98 -4.23
N LEU A 14 17.44 -10.83 -3.24
CA LEU A 14 17.68 -12.27 -3.31
C LEU A 14 16.91 -12.97 -4.44
N ASP A 15 15.74 -12.44 -4.82
CA ASP A 15 14.90 -12.96 -5.90
C ASP A 15 15.31 -12.44 -7.29
N GLY A 16 16.44 -11.73 -7.39
CA GLY A 16 16.95 -11.19 -8.66
C GLY A 16 16.30 -9.86 -9.10
N SER A 17 15.33 -9.35 -8.33
CA SER A 17 14.78 -8.01 -8.53
C SER A 17 15.70 -6.92 -7.98
N TYR A 18 15.44 -5.66 -8.30
CA TYR A 18 16.21 -4.52 -7.84
C TYR A 18 15.32 -3.56 -7.05
N SER A 19 15.69 -3.25 -5.80
CA SER A 19 15.10 -2.15 -5.04
C SER A 19 15.83 -0.83 -5.32
N PRO A 20 15.26 0.33 -4.94
CA PRO A 20 15.87 1.63 -5.20
C PRO A 20 17.29 1.76 -4.63
N SER A 21 18.07 2.68 -5.22
CA SER A 21 19.43 2.94 -4.74
C SER A 21 19.43 3.66 -3.39
N LYS A 22 20.55 3.60 -2.67
CA LYS A 22 20.68 4.27 -1.37
C LYS A 22 20.44 5.79 -1.47
N ILE A 23 20.93 6.42 -2.55
CA ILE A 23 20.69 7.84 -2.78
C ILE A 23 19.21 8.11 -3.10
N ALA A 24 18.57 7.27 -3.93
CA ALA A 24 17.15 7.42 -4.22
C ALA A 24 16.30 7.33 -2.94
N LEU A 25 16.56 6.34 -2.08
CA LEU A 25 15.88 6.21 -0.79
C LEU A 25 16.10 7.44 0.10
N LYS A 26 17.33 7.95 0.18
CA LYS A 26 17.63 9.15 0.98
C LYS A 26 16.86 10.40 0.51
N LEU A 27 16.57 10.50 -0.78
CA LEU A 27 15.88 11.66 -1.37
C LEU A 27 14.36 11.51 -1.40
N ALA A 28 13.85 10.29 -1.53
CA ALA A 28 12.45 10.02 -1.81
C ALA A 28 11.71 9.34 -0.65
N THR A 29 12.37 9.05 0.47
CA THR A 29 11.75 8.42 1.64
C THR A 29 12.14 9.14 2.93
N SER A 30 11.29 9.01 3.94
CA SER A 30 11.49 9.56 5.29
C SER A 30 11.07 8.52 6.33
N ASP A 31 11.67 8.58 7.51
CA ASP A 31 11.28 7.71 8.63
C ASP A 31 9.93 8.13 9.26
N THR A 32 9.46 9.35 8.98
CA THR A 32 8.16 9.90 9.42
C THR A 32 7.41 10.51 8.24
N THR A 33 6.10 10.64 8.37
CA THR A 33 5.28 11.37 7.40
C THR A 33 5.06 12.82 7.81
N ASP A 34 4.35 13.57 6.98
CA ASP A 34 3.77 14.89 7.26
C ASP A 34 2.35 14.80 7.84
N TYR A 35 1.97 13.64 8.40
CA TYR A 35 0.66 13.46 9.03
C TYR A 35 0.39 14.52 10.10
N GLU A 36 -0.75 15.18 9.95
CA GLU A 36 -1.31 16.05 10.98
C GLU A 36 -2.53 15.38 11.59
N ASN A 37 -2.61 15.40 12.92
CA ASN A 37 -3.75 14.84 13.62
C ASN A 37 -4.96 15.77 13.49
N ILE A 38 -5.87 15.43 12.58
CA ILE A 38 -7.11 16.17 12.34
C ILE A 38 -8.25 15.47 13.07
N VAL A 39 -9.05 16.26 13.79
CA VAL A 39 -10.27 15.78 14.46
C VAL A 39 -11.43 15.78 13.46
N TYR A 40 -12.14 14.66 13.38
CA TYR A 40 -13.31 14.48 12.52
C TYR A 40 -14.55 14.17 13.34
N ASP A 41 -15.69 14.73 12.91
CA ASP A 41 -16.99 14.18 13.30
C ASP A 41 -17.14 12.80 12.65
N LYS A 42 -17.20 11.75 13.48
CA LYS A 42 -17.26 10.38 12.96
C LYS A 42 -18.53 10.15 12.17
N TYR A 43 -18.37 9.63 10.96
CA TYR A 43 -19.46 9.22 10.10
C TYR A 43 -20.32 8.12 10.77
N LYS A 44 -21.65 8.25 10.66
CA LYS A 44 -22.65 7.33 11.27
C LYS A 44 -23.67 6.78 10.27
N GLY A 45 -23.50 7.05 8.98
CA GLY A 45 -24.41 6.55 7.96
C GLY A 45 -24.13 5.09 7.58
N LYS A 46 -24.96 4.54 6.69
CA LYS A 46 -24.94 3.11 6.33
C LYS A 46 -23.81 2.74 5.36
N ASN A 47 -23.39 3.67 4.50
CA ASN A 47 -22.25 3.50 3.60
C ASN A 47 -20.94 3.83 4.32
N SER A 48 -20.58 3.04 5.33
CA SER A 48 -19.41 3.29 6.19
C SER A 48 -18.16 2.53 5.76
N LYS A 49 -18.22 1.70 4.70
CA LYS A 49 -17.08 0.88 4.26
C LYS A 49 -16.35 1.50 3.08
N ILE A 50 -15.06 1.22 2.99
CA ILE A 50 -14.22 1.55 1.85
C ILE A 50 -13.56 0.26 1.37
N LEU A 51 -13.80 -0.08 0.10
CA LEU A 51 -13.10 -1.19 -0.53
C LEU A 51 -11.73 -0.69 -0.96
N VAL A 52 -10.66 -1.27 -0.41
CA VAL A 52 -9.30 -0.92 -0.79
C VAL A 52 -8.70 -2.04 -1.62
N ILE A 53 -8.35 -1.73 -2.87
CA ILE A 53 -7.82 -2.69 -3.83
C ILE A 53 -6.32 -2.48 -3.96
N PHE A 54 -5.55 -3.42 -3.43
CA PHE A 54 -4.10 -3.39 -3.44
C PHE A 54 -3.53 -4.29 -4.54
N THR A 55 -2.31 -3.99 -4.99
CA THR A 55 -1.51 -5.01 -5.71
C THR A 55 -1.05 -6.14 -4.79
N GLU A 56 -1.00 -7.34 -5.36
CA GLU A 56 -0.40 -8.55 -4.79
C GLU A 56 0.90 -8.95 -5.52
N GLN A 57 1.40 -8.07 -6.40
CA GLN A 57 2.59 -8.30 -7.20
C GLN A 57 3.71 -7.35 -6.83
N LYS A 58 4.93 -7.91 -6.76
CA LYS A 58 6.14 -7.19 -6.35
C LYS A 58 7.02 -6.80 -7.53
N ASN A 59 7.20 -7.69 -8.50
CA ASN A 59 8.31 -7.63 -9.44
C ASN A 59 7.85 -7.09 -10.80
N MET A 60 8.06 -5.79 -11.04
CA MET A 60 7.73 -5.13 -12.29
C MET A 60 8.83 -5.31 -13.33
N LYS A 61 8.50 -5.90 -14.48
CA LYS A 61 9.46 -6.03 -15.60
C LYS A 61 9.63 -4.69 -16.33
N MET A 62 10.83 -4.15 -16.29
CA MET A 62 11.22 -2.93 -16.98
C MET A 62 11.56 -3.20 -18.45
N LYS A 63 11.60 -2.16 -19.29
CA LYS A 63 11.95 -2.26 -20.73
C LYS A 63 13.30 -2.94 -20.99
N ASN A 64 14.25 -2.83 -20.07
CA ASN A 64 15.57 -3.47 -20.17
C ASN A 64 15.59 -4.94 -19.68
N GLY A 65 14.43 -5.53 -19.41
CA GLY A 65 14.28 -6.91 -18.95
C GLY A 65 14.54 -7.13 -17.45
N LYS A 66 15.03 -6.12 -16.71
CA LYS A 66 15.24 -6.23 -15.26
C LYS A 66 13.92 -6.08 -14.50
N LEU A 67 13.86 -6.65 -13.31
CA LEU A 67 12.71 -6.57 -12.42
C LEU A 67 12.92 -5.47 -11.38
N PHE A 68 11.99 -4.52 -11.28
CA PHE A 68 11.91 -3.55 -10.19
C PHE A 68 11.12 -4.14 -9.02
N SER A 69 11.70 -4.10 -7.82
CA SER A 69 11.13 -4.56 -6.56
C SER A 69 10.23 -3.47 -5.96
N THR A 70 8.94 -3.53 -6.30
CA THR A 70 7.92 -2.54 -5.96
C THR A 70 6.76 -3.18 -5.19
N GLY A 71 5.60 -2.52 -5.19
CA GLY A 71 4.38 -2.84 -4.48
C GLY A 71 3.51 -1.59 -4.42
N ASN A 72 2.60 -1.57 -3.46
CA ASN A 72 1.87 -0.36 -3.10
C ASN A 72 2.77 0.56 -2.27
N HIS A 73 2.72 1.87 -2.49
CA HIS A 73 3.50 2.81 -1.68
C HIS A 73 2.86 2.98 -0.29
N PRO A 74 3.57 2.65 0.81
CA PRO A 74 2.94 2.55 2.13
C PRO A 74 2.36 3.88 2.64
N VAL A 75 3.01 5.01 2.34
CA VAL A 75 2.52 6.33 2.75
C VAL A 75 1.28 6.74 1.93
N GLU A 76 1.28 6.46 0.63
CA GLU A 76 0.14 6.77 -0.24
C GLU A 76 -1.09 5.94 0.11
N ALA A 77 -0.90 4.73 0.64
CA ALA A 77 -1.99 3.90 1.13
C ALA A 77 -2.44 4.30 2.54
N LEU A 78 -1.51 4.32 3.50
CA LEU A 78 -1.86 4.34 4.91
C LEU A 78 -2.25 5.73 5.41
N LEU A 79 -1.76 6.83 4.82
CA LEU A 79 -2.18 8.17 5.24
C LEU A 79 -3.64 8.47 4.89
N PRO A 80 -4.10 8.30 3.63
CA PRO A 80 -5.53 8.45 3.34
C PRO A 80 -6.39 7.52 4.19
N MET A 81 -5.97 6.26 4.37
CA MET A 81 -6.67 5.31 5.22
C MET A 81 -6.70 5.73 6.69
N LEU A 82 -5.66 6.36 7.21
CA LEU A 82 -5.64 6.88 8.58
C LEU A 82 -6.67 8.00 8.78
N HIS A 83 -6.74 8.96 7.85
CA HIS A 83 -7.76 10.01 7.91
C HIS A 83 -9.19 9.43 7.82
N LEU A 84 -9.41 8.47 6.92
CA LEU A 84 -10.70 7.81 6.76
C LEU A 84 -11.09 6.98 7.99
N ASN A 85 -10.13 6.29 8.61
CA ASN A 85 -10.36 5.54 9.85
C ASN A 85 -10.75 6.49 11.00
N ASN A 86 -10.03 7.60 11.14
CA ASN A 86 -10.34 8.61 12.16
C ASN A 86 -11.72 9.24 11.93
N ALA A 87 -12.13 9.39 10.67
CA ALA A 87 -13.47 9.83 10.27
C ALA A 87 -14.56 8.75 10.43
N GLY A 88 -14.23 7.54 10.87
CA GLY A 88 -15.19 6.48 11.19
C GLY A 88 -15.54 5.55 10.04
N PHE A 89 -14.69 5.44 9.02
CA PHE A 89 -14.84 4.45 7.95
C PHE A 89 -14.06 3.17 8.25
N ASP A 90 -14.65 2.04 7.87
CA ASP A 90 -14.03 0.71 7.93
C ASP A 90 -13.45 0.32 6.57
N PHE A 91 -12.45 -0.55 6.56
CA PHE A 91 -11.83 -1.03 5.32
C PHE A 91 -12.11 -2.51 5.06
N GLU A 92 -12.47 -2.82 3.82
CA GLU A 92 -12.36 -4.17 3.28
C GLU A 92 -11.18 -4.20 2.30
N ILE A 93 -10.16 -4.98 2.64
CA ILE A 93 -8.93 -5.09 1.83
C ILE A 93 -9.10 -6.23 0.84
N ALA A 94 -8.87 -5.93 -0.45
CA ALA A 94 -8.92 -6.90 -1.52
C ALA A 94 -7.67 -6.84 -2.39
N THR A 95 -7.34 -7.96 -3.02
CA THR A 95 -6.39 -8.05 -4.14
C THR A 95 -7.04 -8.88 -5.25
N PRO A 96 -6.50 -8.86 -6.49
CA PRO A 96 -7.09 -9.58 -7.60
C PRO A 96 -7.38 -11.06 -7.32
N THR A 97 -6.46 -11.78 -6.67
CA THR A 97 -6.60 -13.22 -6.40
C THR A 97 -6.70 -13.58 -4.91
N GLY A 98 -6.67 -12.59 -4.01
CA GLY A 98 -6.66 -12.81 -2.56
C GLY A 98 -5.28 -13.19 -2.00
N LYS A 99 -4.21 -13.06 -2.79
CA LYS A 99 -2.84 -13.20 -2.28
C LYS A 99 -2.47 -12.00 -1.40
N PRO A 100 -1.49 -12.15 -0.48
CA PRO A 100 -1.09 -11.07 0.40
C PRO A 100 -0.74 -9.78 -0.34
N VAL A 101 -1.12 -8.65 0.25
CA VAL A 101 -0.75 -7.31 -0.21
C VAL A 101 0.77 -7.18 -0.24
N VAL A 102 1.29 -6.58 -1.30
CA VAL A 102 2.72 -6.25 -1.42
C VAL A 102 2.92 -4.76 -1.20
N PHE A 103 3.73 -4.40 -0.21
CA PHE A 103 4.15 -3.02 0.04
C PHE A 103 5.59 -2.78 -0.39
N GLU A 104 5.88 -1.55 -0.80
CA GLU A 104 7.24 -1.01 -0.92
C GLU A 104 7.84 -0.78 0.48
N MET A 105 8.19 -1.86 1.20
CA MET A 105 8.64 -1.80 2.59
C MET A 105 9.93 -0.99 2.80
N TRP A 106 10.64 -0.66 1.72
CA TRP A 106 11.78 0.26 1.74
C TRP A 106 11.38 1.74 1.89
N ALA A 107 10.10 2.10 1.67
CA ALA A 107 9.52 3.42 1.89
C ALA A 107 8.61 3.48 3.14
N PHE A 108 8.56 2.43 3.95
CA PHE A 108 7.70 2.38 5.12
C PHE A 108 8.25 3.30 6.25
N PRO A 109 7.45 4.26 6.77
CA PRO A 109 7.91 5.27 7.73
C PRO A 109 8.00 4.69 9.15
N LYS A 110 9.13 4.07 9.48
CA LYS A 110 9.28 3.25 10.69
C LYS A 110 9.12 4.02 12.02
N LYS A 111 9.30 5.34 12.02
CA LYS A 111 9.19 6.19 13.23
C LYS A 111 7.85 6.91 13.32
N ASP A 112 6.93 6.68 12.38
CA ASP A 112 5.60 7.27 12.41
C ASP A 112 4.63 6.40 13.22
N GLU A 113 4.34 6.81 14.46
CA GLU A 113 3.54 6.00 15.39
C GLU A 113 2.12 5.75 14.89
N HIS A 114 1.49 6.74 14.25
CA HIS A 114 0.12 6.64 13.77
C HIS A 114 0.00 5.70 12.57
N VAL A 115 0.90 5.84 11.59
CA VAL A 115 0.96 4.94 10.43
C VAL A 115 1.27 3.50 10.88
N ASN A 116 2.20 3.33 11.82
CA ASN A 116 2.53 2.02 12.39
C ASN A 116 1.34 1.37 13.10
N ALA A 117 0.59 2.14 13.89
CA ALA A 117 -0.58 1.64 14.61
C ALA A 117 -1.64 1.09 13.64
N LEU A 118 -2.02 1.90 12.64
CA LEU A 118 -3.00 1.49 11.62
C LEU A 118 -2.49 0.29 10.80
N TYR A 119 -1.21 0.29 10.40
CA TYR A 119 -0.64 -0.84 9.67
C TYR A 119 -0.75 -2.14 10.46
N ASN A 120 -0.43 -2.11 11.77
CA ASN A 120 -0.49 -3.28 12.62
C ASN A 120 -1.92 -3.77 12.85
N GLU A 121 -2.87 -2.85 13.02
CA GLU A 121 -4.30 -3.15 13.13
C GLU A 121 -4.82 -3.88 11.87
N LEU A 122 -4.47 -3.36 10.69
CA LEU A 122 -4.92 -3.89 9.40
C LEU A 122 -4.06 -5.04 8.86
N LYS A 123 -2.94 -5.36 9.53
CA LYS A 123 -1.99 -6.40 9.10
C LYS A 123 -2.64 -7.75 8.81
N PRO A 124 -3.58 -8.27 9.61
CA PRO A 124 -4.26 -9.52 9.29
C PRO A 124 -4.97 -9.47 7.93
N SER A 125 -5.62 -8.36 7.60
CA SER A 125 -6.31 -8.12 6.34
C SER A 125 -5.35 -7.94 5.16
N PHE A 126 -4.17 -7.35 5.38
CA PHE A 126 -3.11 -7.31 4.35
C PHE A 126 -2.52 -8.69 4.06
N LEU A 127 -2.41 -9.55 5.07
CA LEU A 127 -1.88 -10.91 4.92
C LEU A 127 -2.89 -11.89 4.31
N LYS A 128 -4.19 -11.64 4.51
CA LYS A 128 -5.29 -12.46 3.98
C LYS A 128 -6.40 -11.56 3.41
N PRO A 129 -6.14 -10.86 2.30
CA PRO A 129 -7.13 -9.98 1.70
C PRO A 129 -8.24 -10.80 1.05
N LYS A 130 -9.38 -10.16 0.80
CA LYS A 130 -10.44 -10.74 -0.01
C LYS A 130 -9.97 -10.90 -1.46
N LYS A 131 -10.51 -11.91 -2.14
CA LYS A 131 -10.38 -12.03 -3.59
C LYS A 131 -11.39 -11.09 -4.26
N LEU A 132 -10.91 -10.19 -5.11
CA LEU A 132 -11.75 -9.17 -5.75
C LEU A 132 -12.84 -9.78 -6.63
N GLU A 133 -12.54 -10.87 -7.33
CA GLU A 133 -13.52 -11.61 -8.13
C GLU A 133 -14.71 -12.11 -7.28
N ASP A 134 -14.41 -12.65 -6.10
CA ASP A 134 -15.43 -13.17 -5.19
C ASP A 134 -16.28 -12.02 -4.61
N PHE A 135 -15.66 -10.86 -4.37
CA PHE A 135 -16.36 -9.64 -3.95
C PHE A 135 -17.37 -9.18 -5.01
N ILE A 136 -16.96 -9.10 -6.27
CA ILE A 136 -17.84 -8.69 -7.38
C ILE A 136 -18.98 -9.70 -7.56
N THR A 137 -18.69 -10.99 -7.42
CA THR A 137 -19.67 -12.06 -7.67
C THR A 137 -20.70 -12.18 -6.54
N ASN A 138 -20.26 -12.06 -5.28
CA ASN A 138 -21.08 -12.43 -4.11
C ASN A 138 -21.47 -11.26 -3.21
N SER A 139 -20.85 -10.09 -3.35
CA SER A 139 -21.03 -8.96 -2.42
C SER A 139 -21.37 -7.65 -3.11
N PHE A 140 -21.52 -7.63 -4.44
CA PHE A 140 -21.92 -6.44 -5.17
C PHE A 140 -23.35 -5.96 -4.83
N SER A 141 -24.22 -6.86 -4.38
CA SER A 141 -25.54 -6.50 -3.83
C SER A 141 -25.44 -5.63 -2.58
N GLU A 142 -24.32 -5.70 -1.84
CA GLU A 142 -24.01 -4.89 -0.67
C GLU A 142 -23.23 -3.61 -1.03
N SER A 143 -23.17 -3.24 -2.32
CA SER A 143 -22.49 -2.01 -2.79
C SER A 143 -22.98 -0.74 -2.09
N SER A 144 -24.24 -0.73 -1.62
CA SER A 144 -24.80 0.37 -0.81
C SER A 144 -24.14 0.57 0.57
N SER A 145 -23.38 -0.41 1.05
CA SER A 145 -22.56 -0.30 2.27
C SER A 145 -21.21 0.39 2.04
N TYR A 146 -20.80 0.59 0.78
CA TYR A 146 -19.51 1.19 0.43
C TYR A 146 -19.66 2.67 0.08
N ALA A 147 -18.87 3.52 0.73
CA ALA A 147 -18.75 4.93 0.36
C ALA A 147 -17.83 5.16 -0.84
N ALA A 148 -16.80 4.33 -0.97
CA ALA A 148 -15.76 4.51 -1.98
C ALA A 148 -15.01 3.21 -2.31
N VAL A 149 -14.33 3.24 -3.46
CA VAL A 149 -13.24 2.33 -3.80
C VAL A 149 -11.95 3.14 -3.78
N PHE A 150 -10.96 2.64 -3.05
CA PHE A 150 -9.63 3.26 -2.97
C PHE A 150 -8.59 2.33 -3.58
N VAL A 151 -7.80 2.86 -4.52
CA VAL A 151 -6.71 2.14 -5.18
C VAL A 151 -5.42 2.92 -4.92
N PRO A 152 -4.62 2.53 -3.91
CA PRO A 152 -3.37 3.22 -3.61
C PRO A 152 -2.35 3.05 -4.73
N GLY A 153 -1.44 4.02 -4.84
CA GLY A 153 -0.37 4.02 -5.83
C GLY A 153 0.85 3.21 -5.40
N GLY A 154 2.03 3.69 -5.76
CA GLY A 154 3.23 2.86 -5.95
C GLY A 154 3.22 2.15 -7.30
N HIS A 155 4.39 1.79 -7.83
CA HIS A 155 4.46 1.25 -9.19
C HIS A 155 3.76 -0.11 -9.30
N GLY A 156 3.62 -0.86 -8.21
CA GLY A 156 2.94 -2.15 -8.19
C GLY A 156 1.47 -2.10 -8.64
N ALA A 157 0.81 -0.92 -8.57
CA ALA A 157 -0.54 -0.71 -9.09
C ALA A 157 -0.65 -0.90 -10.62
N MET A 158 0.48 -0.91 -11.34
CA MET A 158 0.51 -1.16 -12.79
C MET A 158 0.65 -2.65 -13.16
N LEU A 159 0.69 -3.56 -12.17
CA LEU A 159 0.96 -4.99 -12.38
C LEU A 159 -0.30 -5.88 -12.43
N GLY A 160 -1.48 -5.32 -12.21
CA GLY A 160 -2.75 -6.05 -12.22
C GLY A 160 -3.90 -5.10 -12.42
#